data_AF-A0A8K0D9H5-F1
#
_entry.id   AF-A0A8K0D9H5-F1
#
_cell.length_a   1.000
_cell.length_b   1.000
_cell.length_c   1.000
_cell.angle_alpha   90.00
_cell.angle_beta   90.00
_cell.angle_gamma   90.00
#
_symmetry.space_group_name_H-M   'P 1'
#
loop_
_entity.id
_entity.type
_entity.pdbx_description
1 polymer ?
#
loop_
_entity_poly.entity_id
_entity_poly.type
_entity_poly.pdbx_seq_one_letter_code
_entity_poly.pdbx_strand_id
1 'polypeptide(L)'
;MTENVSEGGFFKCHLHFPKEYPLRPPKMRFVTEIWHPNIDKNGDVCISILHEPGDDKFGYEKASERWLPVHTVETILISVISMLADPNDESPANVDAAKEWRESYSEFKRKVARCVRKSQEEWQEKNVVLGIVVEIEVEFCDSSRFSTRKMNFQEVVQFVVIDALGDIEEAANRPPRRFQRRESAFDLPDHRFVKMFRLTKPLVRELIETLQLFIVPPSRTSALDVETKVLTTLRFYASGSYQLDTASNKHFCMMQSSASQCINEVTETLNQDAVLNRWIRFPRNMNELHDLRQHFYQRYGFPGVIGCIDCTHIAIVAPKENDALHPEHIYINRKNYHSINVQLICDHNLKILNVNARYPGSTHDAYIWHNSAIQPLVENIYRRNQNNLFYLLGD
;
A
#
# COMPACT_ATOMS: atom_id res chain seq x y z
N MET A 1 -11.43 26.68 -10.57
CA MET A 1 -12.06 25.72 -11.49
C MET A 1 -11.07 25.48 -12.61
N THR A 2 -10.47 24.31 -12.66
CA THR A 2 -9.72 23.81 -13.82
C THR A 2 -10.50 22.58 -14.28
N GLU A 3 -11.18 22.67 -15.42
CA GLU A 3 -11.72 21.49 -16.11
C GLU A 3 -10.56 20.55 -16.43
N ASN A 4 -10.73 19.24 -16.25
CA ASN A 4 -9.73 18.26 -16.66
C ASN A 4 -9.64 18.28 -18.19
N VAL A 5 -8.59 18.90 -18.72
CA VAL A 5 -8.44 19.13 -20.16
C VAL A 5 -8.20 17.86 -20.96
N SER A 6 -7.85 16.76 -20.29
CA SER A 6 -7.56 15.45 -20.88
C SER A 6 -8.77 14.52 -20.89
N GLU A 7 -9.92 14.97 -20.36
CA GLU A 7 -11.15 14.19 -20.26
C GLU A 7 -11.62 13.67 -21.64
N GLY A 8 -12.01 12.39 -21.69
CA GLY A 8 -12.45 11.72 -22.91
C GLY A 8 -11.34 11.16 -23.81
N GLY A 9 -10.06 11.30 -23.43
CA GLY A 9 -8.93 10.76 -24.19
C GLY A 9 -8.63 9.27 -23.93
N PHE A 10 -8.11 8.58 -24.94
CA PHE A 10 -7.69 7.17 -24.90
C PHE A 10 -6.16 7.07 -25.07
N PHE A 11 -5.41 7.03 -23.98
CA PHE A 11 -3.95 7.11 -24.03
C PHE A 11 -3.30 5.75 -23.77
N LYS A 12 -2.60 5.22 -24.76
CA LYS A 12 -1.80 4.01 -24.61
C LYS A 12 -0.44 4.32 -23.97
N CYS A 13 -0.02 3.49 -23.03
CA CYS A 13 1.28 3.58 -22.39
C CYS A 13 1.92 2.21 -22.16
N HIS A 14 3.25 2.18 -22.08
CA HIS A 14 4.01 1.01 -21.70
C HIS A 14 4.58 1.20 -20.30
N LEU A 15 4.50 0.14 -19.50
CA LEU A 15 5.13 0.07 -18.18
C LEU A 15 6.23 -1.00 -18.21
N HIS A 16 7.49 -0.56 -18.19
CA HIS A 16 8.66 -1.41 -18.31
C HIS A 16 9.29 -1.67 -16.93
N PHE A 17 9.33 -2.93 -16.51
CA PHE A 17 9.84 -3.33 -15.20
C PHE A 17 11.33 -3.72 -15.27
N PRO A 18 12.21 -3.09 -14.45
CA PRO A 18 13.61 -3.49 -14.38
C PRO A 18 13.79 -4.86 -13.74
N LYS A 19 14.96 -5.50 -13.94
CA LYS A 19 15.28 -6.80 -13.32
C LYS A 19 15.32 -6.73 -11.79
N GLU A 20 15.62 -5.55 -11.28
CA GLU A 20 15.74 -5.21 -9.86
C GLU A 20 14.38 -4.88 -9.21
N TYR A 21 13.27 -4.89 -9.97
CA TYR A 21 11.94 -4.69 -9.39
C TYR A 21 11.65 -5.73 -8.29
N PRO A 22 11.06 -5.34 -7.14
CA PRO A 22 10.51 -4.02 -6.78
C PRO A 22 11.50 -3.07 -6.09
N LEU A 23 12.80 -3.37 -6.05
CA LEU A 23 13.79 -2.47 -5.42
C LEU A 23 13.99 -1.18 -6.22
N ARG A 24 13.80 -1.24 -7.54
CA ARG A 24 13.79 -0.07 -8.44
C ARG A 24 12.43 0.11 -9.12
N PRO A 25 12.04 1.36 -9.39
CA PRO A 25 10.75 1.65 -10.01
C PRO A 25 10.68 1.11 -11.45
N PRO A 26 9.48 0.75 -11.94
CA PRO A 26 9.26 0.62 -13.37
C PRO A 26 9.39 1.98 -14.07
N LYS A 27 9.58 1.97 -15.40
CA LYS A 27 9.52 3.17 -16.23
C LYS A 27 8.19 3.19 -16.97
N MET A 28 7.50 4.33 -16.95
CA MET A 28 6.27 4.53 -17.69
C MET A 28 6.48 5.47 -18.87
N ARG A 29 5.99 5.06 -20.03
CA ARG A 29 6.07 5.85 -21.27
C ARG A 29 4.75 5.84 -22.01
N PHE A 30 4.20 7.01 -22.33
CA PHE A 30 3.08 7.13 -23.24
C PHE A 30 3.52 6.85 -24.68
N VAL A 31 2.77 5.98 -25.35
CA VAL A 31 2.90 5.68 -26.78
C VAL A 31 2.03 6.64 -27.57
N THR A 32 0.82 6.89 -27.07
CA THR A 32 -0.07 7.91 -27.63
C THR A 32 0.49 9.30 -27.37
N GLU A 33 0.43 10.16 -28.38
CA GLU A 33 0.88 11.54 -28.28
C GLU A 33 0.10 12.30 -27.20
N ILE A 34 0.81 12.91 -26.25
CA ILE A 34 0.23 13.67 -25.15
C ILE A 34 1.01 14.96 -24.89
N TRP A 35 0.30 16.06 -24.66
CA TRP A 35 0.89 17.36 -24.35
C TRP A 35 0.74 17.66 -22.87
N HIS A 36 1.81 17.48 -22.08
CA HIS A 36 1.72 17.57 -20.62
C HIS A 36 3.02 18.08 -19.97
N PRO A 37 2.97 18.92 -18.92
CA PRO A 37 4.16 19.43 -18.22
C PRO A 37 5.10 18.36 -17.67
N ASN A 38 4.56 17.25 -17.17
CA ASN A 38 5.33 16.14 -16.56
C ASN A 38 5.59 14.95 -17.50
N ILE A 39 5.33 15.11 -18.80
CA ILE A 39 5.60 14.07 -19.81
C ILE A 39 6.53 14.66 -20.85
N ASP A 40 7.68 14.03 -21.06
CA ASP A 40 8.69 14.53 -21.99
C ASP A 40 8.29 14.32 -23.47
N LYS A 41 9.15 14.76 -24.40
CA LYS A 41 8.91 14.62 -25.85
C LYS A 41 8.94 13.18 -26.35
N ASN A 42 9.55 12.26 -25.60
CA ASN A 42 9.57 10.84 -25.91
C ASN A 42 8.34 10.11 -25.36
N GLY A 43 7.58 10.75 -24.47
CA GLY A 43 6.44 10.18 -23.76
C GLY A 43 6.79 9.67 -22.36
N ASP A 44 8.04 9.80 -21.91
CA ASP A 44 8.47 9.33 -20.59
C ASP A 44 7.82 10.18 -19.49
N VAL A 45 7.24 9.49 -18.50
CA VAL A 45 6.52 10.13 -17.39
C VAL A 45 7.49 10.46 -16.25
N CYS A 46 7.48 11.71 -15.80
CA CYS A 46 8.33 12.20 -14.72
C CYS A 46 7.47 12.61 -13.52
N ILE A 47 7.32 11.68 -12.56
CA ILE A 47 6.62 11.90 -11.29
C ILE A 47 7.42 11.23 -10.16
N SER A 48 7.34 11.80 -8.96
CA SER A 48 8.19 11.42 -7.83
C SER A 48 8.12 9.92 -7.51
N ILE A 49 6.92 9.30 -7.56
CA ILE A 49 6.74 7.86 -7.31
C ILE A 49 7.57 6.97 -8.25
N LEU A 50 7.97 7.45 -9.45
CA LEU A 50 8.80 6.72 -10.41
C LEU A 50 10.29 7.08 -10.31
N HIS A 51 10.68 7.97 -9.40
CA HIS A 51 12.09 8.30 -9.16
C HIS A 51 12.78 7.23 -8.30
N GLU A 52 14.08 7.04 -8.53
CA GLU A 52 14.89 6.08 -7.77
C GLU A 52 14.76 6.28 -6.24
N PRO A 53 14.77 5.19 -5.46
CA PRO A 53 14.64 5.26 -4.00
C PRO A 53 15.79 6.02 -3.35
N GLY A 54 15.53 6.57 -2.16
CA GLY A 54 16.52 7.28 -1.34
C GLY A 54 16.41 8.80 -1.39
N ASP A 55 17.35 9.47 -0.71
CA ASP A 55 17.33 10.92 -0.58
C ASP A 55 17.59 11.60 -1.94
N ASP A 56 16.79 12.62 -2.24
CA ASP A 56 17.02 13.45 -3.41
C ASP A 56 18.30 14.26 -3.25
N LYS A 57 19.17 14.23 -4.27
CA LYS A 57 20.46 14.93 -4.26
C LYS A 57 20.31 16.44 -4.14
N PHE A 58 19.16 16.96 -4.56
CA PHE A 58 18.84 18.37 -4.56
C PHE A 58 17.88 18.78 -3.42
N GLY A 59 17.38 17.80 -2.65
CA GLY A 59 16.54 18.01 -1.47
C GLY A 59 15.13 18.54 -1.77
N TYR A 60 14.66 18.46 -3.02
CA TYR A 60 13.32 18.91 -3.39
C TYR A 60 12.25 17.87 -3.02
N GLU A 61 12.61 16.58 -3.05
CA GLU A 61 11.71 15.47 -2.76
C GLU A 61 12.14 14.73 -1.50
N LYS A 62 11.16 14.32 -0.68
CA LYS A 62 11.43 13.42 0.44
C LYS A 62 11.61 12.01 -0.08
N ALA A 63 12.47 11.20 0.55
CA ALA A 63 12.61 9.78 0.23
C ALA A 63 11.27 9.01 0.30
N SER A 64 10.30 9.49 1.10
CA SER A 64 8.95 8.92 1.19
C SER A 64 8.01 9.26 0.03
N GLU A 65 8.36 10.23 -0.81
CA GLU A 65 7.60 10.65 -2.00
C GLU A 65 8.15 10.00 -3.27
N ARG A 66 9.29 9.31 -3.15
CA ARG A 66 9.99 8.59 -4.21
C ARG A 66 9.60 7.11 -4.22
N TRP A 67 10.17 6.31 -5.11
CA TRP A 67 9.87 4.89 -5.18
C TRP A 67 10.15 4.17 -3.85
N LEU A 68 9.17 3.41 -3.39
CA LEU A 68 9.27 2.46 -2.30
C LEU A 68 8.82 1.09 -2.81
N PRO A 69 9.48 -0.03 -2.42
CA PRO A 69 9.11 -1.38 -2.88
C PRO A 69 7.68 -1.83 -2.51
N VAL A 70 6.99 -1.08 -1.66
CA VAL A 70 5.58 -1.30 -1.31
C VAL A 70 4.60 -0.77 -2.36
N HIS A 71 5.05 0.12 -3.26
CA HIS A 71 4.21 0.65 -4.32
C HIS A 71 3.84 -0.43 -5.34
N THR A 72 2.60 -0.36 -5.81
CA THR A 72 2.03 -1.29 -6.78
C THR A 72 1.77 -0.57 -8.11
N VAL A 73 1.46 -1.35 -9.15
CA VAL A 73 0.99 -0.79 -10.42
C VAL A 73 -0.23 0.10 -10.21
N GLU A 74 -1.16 -0.30 -9.33
CA GLU A 74 -2.33 0.50 -8.98
C GLU A 74 -1.94 1.88 -8.42
N THR A 75 -0.99 1.95 -7.48
CA THR A 75 -0.57 3.24 -6.92
C THR A 75 0.12 4.13 -7.96
N ILE A 76 0.87 3.55 -8.91
CA ILE A 76 1.48 4.30 -10.03
C ILE A 76 0.38 4.91 -10.91
N LEU A 77 -0.64 4.13 -11.27
CA LEU A 77 -1.71 4.60 -12.16
C LEU A 77 -2.55 5.70 -11.52
N ILE A 78 -2.83 5.59 -10.22
CA ILE A 78 -3.52 6.65 -9.48
C ILE A 78 -2.70 7.94 -9.51
N SER A 79 -1.39 7.87 -9.27
CA SER A 79 -0.50 9.04 -9.36
C SER A 79 -0.48 9.66 -10.75
N VAL A 80 -0.47 8.85 -11.81
CA VAL A 80 -0.51 9.35 -13.20
C VAL A 80 -1.84 10.01 -13.53
N ILE A 81 -2.96 9.42 -13.15
CA ILE A 81 -4.29 10.02 -13.36
C ILE A 81 -4.40 11.35 -12.60
N SER A 82 -3.92 11.40 -11.35
CA SER A 82 -3.87 12.66 -10.59
C SER A 82 -3.00 13.71 -11.27
N MET A 83 -1.84 13.30 -11.78
CA MET A 83 -0.92 14.19 -12.49
C MET A 83 -1.53 14.72 -13.79
N LEU A 84 -2.29 13.90 -14.54
CA LEU A 84 -2.99 14.34 -15.76
C LEU A 84 -4.10 15.36 -15.49
N ALA A 85 -4.70 15.32 -14.31
CA ALA A 85 -5.73 16.27 -13.88
C ALA A 85 -5.14 17.56 -13.32
N ASP A 86 -4.01 17.48 -12.61
CA ASP A 86 -3.32 18.60 -11.97
C ASP A 86 -1.80 18.51 -12.19
N PRO A 87 -1.28 19.11 -13.28
CA PRO A 87 0.14 19.05 -13.61
C PRO A 87 1.02 19.72 -12.55
N ASN A 88 2.16 19.09 -12.24
CA ASN A 88 3.18 19.71 -11.39
C ASN A 88 4.11 20.60 -12.24
N ASP A 89 4.05 21.92 -12.03
CA ASP A 89 4.86 22.91 -12.74
C ASP A 89 6.16 23.31 -12.02
N GLU A 90 6.41 22.79 -10.81
CA GLU A 90 7.64 23.03 -10.05
C GLU A 90 8.84 22.28 -10.63
N SER A 91 8.60 21.13 -11.29
CA SER A 91 9.64 20.30 -11.92
C SER A 91 9.15 19.67 -13.24
N PRO A 92 8.98 20.48 -14.30
CA PRO A 92 8.41 20.00 -15.55
C PRO A 92 9.42 19.23 -16.40
N ALA A 93 9.01 18.08 -16.94
CA ALA A 93 9.74 17.36 -17.98
C ALA A 93 9.61 18.04 -19.35
N ASN A 94 8.50 18.75 -19.57
CA ASN A 94 8.23 19.52 -20.77
C ASN A 94 8.03 20.99 -20.40
N VAL A 95 9.13 21.75 -20.52
CA VAL A 95 9.18 23.18 -20.18
C VAL A 95 8.22 24.00 -21.05
N ASP A 96 8.03 23.63 -22.32
CA ASP A 96 7.13 24.33 -23.24
C ASP A 96 5.67 24.17 -22.79
N ALA A 97 5.26 22.94 -22.45
CA ALA A 97 3.93 22.65 -21.92
C ALA A 97 3.69 23.33 -20.56
N ALA A 98 4.69 23.35 -19.67
CA ALA A 98 4.61 24.02 -18.38
C ALA A 98 4.54 25.55 -18.49
N LYS A 99 5.24 26.14 -19.47
CA LYS A 99 5.13 27.57 -19.76
C LYS A 99 3.74 27.91 -20.28
N GLU A 100 3.22 27.12 -21.22
CA GLU A 100 1.87 27.31 -21.75
C GLU A 100 0.79 27.12 -20.69
N TRP A 101 0.95 26.15 -19.78
CA TRP A 101 0.07 25.97 -18.64
C TRP A 101 -0.04 27.24 -17.78
N ARG A 102 1.11 27.88 -17.46
CA ARG A 102 1.17 29.08 -16.61
C ARG A 102 0.77 30.36 -17.32
N GLU A 103 1.28 30.58 -18.53
CA GLU A 103 1.23 31.87 -19.23
C GLU A 103 0.16 31.91 -20.34
N SER A 104 -0.29 30.77 -20.85
CA SER A 104 -1.15 30.68 -22.04
C SER A 104 -2.10 29.48 -22.00
N TYR A 105 -2.88 29.36 -20.93
CA TYR A 105 -3.74 28.21 -20.65
C TYR A 105 -4.71 27.87 -21.81
N SER A 106 -5.16 28.85 -22.57
CA SER A 106 -6.02 28.64 -23.75
C SER A 106 -5.31 27.91 -24.89
N GLU A 107 -4.02 28.20 -25.13
CA GLU A 107 -3.17 27.49 -26.08
C GLU A 107 -2.89 26.07 -25.60
N PHE A 108 -2.55 25.93 -24.31
CA PHE A 108 -2.36 24.63 -23.66
C PHE A 108 -3.59 23.74 -23.84
N LYS A 109 -4.78 24.23 -23.47
CA LYS A 109 -6.05 23.50 -23.61
C LYS A 109 -6.31 23.09 -25.06
N ARG A 110 -6.00 23.95 -26.04
CA ARG A 110 -6.19 23.64 -27.47
C ARG A 110 -5.29 22.50 -27.94
N LYS A 111 -4.05 22.45 -27.46
CA LYS A 111 -3.11 21.36 -27.79
C LYS A 111 -3.52 20.04 -27.12
N VAL A 112 -3.89 20.07 -25.85
CA VAL A 112 -4.39 18.88 -25.15
C VAL A 112 -5.65 18.33 -25.83
N ALA A 113 -6.61 19.20 -26.16
CA ALA A 113 -7.83 18.78 -26.87
C ALA A 113 -7.54 18.15 -28.26
N ARG A 114 -6.45 18.57 -28.93
CA ARG A 114 -6.00 17.94 -30.17
C ARG A 114 -5.46 16.54 -29.92
N CYS A 115 -4.65 16.35 -28.87
CA CYS A 115 -4.17 15.03 -28.45
C CYS A 115 -5.33 14.10 -28.10
N VAL A 116 -6.33 14.58 -27.35
CA VAL A 116 -7.54 13.82 -27.00
C VAL A 116 -8.30 13.38 -28.25
N ARG A 117 -8.54 14.27 -29.22
CA ARG A 117 -9.24 13.91 -30.45
C ARG A 117 -8.46 12.87 -31.26
N LYS A 118 -7.15 13.05 -31.41
CA LYS A 118 -6.29 12.12 -32.14
C LYS A 118 -6.28 10.74 -31.48
N SER A 119 -6.25 10.70 -30.16
CA SER A 119 -6.25 9.45 -29.41
C SER A 119 -7.57 8.67 -29.55
N GLN A 120 -8.70 9.38 -29.66
CA GLN A 120 -10.00 8.79 -30.00
C GLN A 120 -10.03 8.20 -31.42
N GLU A 121 -9.40 8.86 -32.40
CA GLU A 121 -9.33 8.39 -33.79
C GLU A 121 -8.45 7.14 -33.96
N GLU A 122 -7.38 7.03 -33.16
CA GLU A 122 -6.44 5.91 -33.16
C GLU A 122 -6.99 4.65 -32.46
N TRP A 123 -8.01 4.79 -31.60
CA TRP A 123 -8.59 3.70 -30.83
C TRP A 123 -9.68 2.95 -31.63
N GLN A 124 -9.45 1.66 -31.94
CA GLN A 124 -10.24 0.90 -32.93
C GLN A 124 -11.34 -0.03 -32.36
N GLU A 125 -11.60 -0.08 -31.04
CA GLU A 125 -12.63 -0.97 -30.47
C GLU A 125 -13.96 -0.28 -30.13
N LYS A 126 -15.06 -1.00 -30.36
CA LYS A 126 -16.43 -0.54 -30.12
C LYS A 126 -16.81 -0.79 -28.67
N ASN A 127 -16.78 0.26 -27.84
CA ASN A 127 -17.78 0.58 -26.80
C ASN A 127 -17.31 1.82 -26.04
N VAL A 128 -18.10 2.90 -26.12
CA VAL A 128 -17.77 4.23 -25.61
C VAL A 128 -18.03 4.27 -24.10
N VAL A 129 -17.02 4.64 -23.31
CA VAL A 129 -17.17 5.08 -21.91
C VAL A 129 -16.69 6.53 -21.80
N LEU A 130 -17.38 7.36 -21.02
CA LEU A 130 -16.95 8.72 -20.66
C LEU A 130 -15.82 8.64 -19.62
N GLY A 131 -14.63 9.16 -19.93
CA GLY A 131 -13.49 9.20 -19.00
C GLY A 131 -12.12 9.24 -19.69
N ILE A 132 -11.05 9.26 -18.91
CA ILE A 132 -9.69 8.99 -19.43
C ILE A 132 -9.47 7.48 -19.39
N VAL A 133 -9.17 6.88 -20.54
CA VAL A 133 -8.85 5.45 -20.62
C VAL A 133 -7.36 5.31 -20.89
N VAL A 134 -6.67 4.60 -20.00
CA VAL A 134 -5.23 4.30 -20.17
C VAL A 134 -5.07 2.82 -20.45
N GLU A 135 -4.62 2.47 -21.65
CA GLU A 135 -4.29 1.10 -22.02
C GLU A 135 -2.81 0.83 -21.69
N ILE A 136 -2.55 -0.22 -20.91
CA ILE A 136 -1.21 -0.50 -20.39
C ILE A 136 -0.70 -1.82 -20.95
N GLU A 137 0.40 -1.75 -21.69
CA GLU A 137 1.21 -2.94 -22.00
C GLU A 137 2.34 -3.07 -20.97
N VAL A 138 2.43 -4.26 -20.36
CA VAL A 138 3.40 -4.57 -19.32
C VAL A 138 4.49 -5.48 -19.88
N GLU A 139 5.74 -5.02 -19.83
CA GLU A 139 6.92 -5.78 -20.25
C GLU A 139 7.86 -6.03 -19.07
N PHE A 140 8.22 -7.30 -18.87
CA PHE A 140 9.16 -7.74 -17.83
C PHE A 140 10.51 -8.13 -18.43
N CYS A 141 11.59 -7.68 -17.80
CA CYS A 141 12.96 -8.00 -18.22
C CYS A 141 13.40 -9.44 -17.89
N ASP A 142 12.65 -10.15 -17.02
CA ASP A 142 12.88 -11.58 -16.69
C ASP A 142 11.53 -12.27 -16.38
N SER A 143 11.10 -13.17 -17.27
CA SER A 143 9.84 -13.91 -17.16
C SER A 143 9.90 -15.08 -16.16
N SER A 144 11.07 -15.39 -15.59
CA SER A 144 11.29 -16.58 -14.75
C SER A 144 10.99 -16.37 -13.25
N ARG A 145 10.82 -15.12 -12.79
CA ARG A 145 10.68 -14.79 -11.35
C ARG A 145 9.25 -14.84 -10.81
N PHE A 146 8.24 -15.03 -11.65
CA PHE A 146 6.86 -15.20 -11.22
C PHE A 146 6.37 -16.62 -11.54
N SER A 147 6.15 -17.42 -10.50
CA SER A 147 5.49 -18.71 -10.61
C SER A 147 4.15 -18.53 -11.31
N THR A 148 3.99 -19.25 -12.42
CA THR A 148 2.85 -19.23 -13.31
C THR A 148 1.61 -19.81 -12.61
N ARG A 149 0.91 -18.97 -11.84
CA ARG A 149 -0.53 -18.93 -11.96
C ARG A 149 -0.84 -17.92 -13.05
N LYS A 150 -1.28 -18.42 -14.21
CA LYS A 150 -2.02 -17.62 -15.19
C LYS A 150 -3.27 -17.07 -14.47
N MET A 151 -3.13 -15.97 -13.75
CA MET A 151 -4.24 -15.08 -13.48
C MET A 151 -4.56 -14.40 -14.80
N ASN A 152 -5.82 -14.45 -15.20
CA ASN A 152 -6.28 -13.83 -16.43
C ASN A 152 -6.28 -12.31 -16.21
N PHE A 153 -5.14 -11.66 -16.50
CA PHE A 153 -4.89 -10.25 -16.20
C PHE A 153 -5.88 -9.29 -16.91
N GLN A 154 -6.51 -9.73 -18.01
CA GLN A 154 -7.59 -8.97 -18.66
C GLN A 154 -8.79 -8.73 -17.74
N GLU A 155 -9.16 -9.68 -16.86
CA GLU A 155 -10.29 -9.50 -15.92
C GLU A 155 -9.93 -8.54 -14.78
N VAL A 156 -8.67 -8.57 -14.31
CA VAL A 156 -8.18 -7.69 -13.22
C VAL A 156 -8.07 -6.24 -13.69
N VAL A 157 -7.55 -6.01 -14.91
CA VAL A 157 -7.45 -4.66 -15.48
C VAL A 157 -8.84 -4.11 -15.80
N GLN A 158 -9.74 -4.93 -16.34
CA GLN A 158 -11.11 -4.51 -16.64
C GLN A 158 -11.89 -4.16 -15.36
N PHE A 159 -11.68 -4.88 -14.26
CA PHE A 159 -12.27 -4.56 -12.96
C PHE A 159 -11.71 -3.28 -12.34
N VAL A 160 -10.38 -3.06 -12.41
CA VAL A 160 -9.73 -1.84 -11.88
C VAL A 160 -10.10 -0.58 -12.68
N VAL A 161 -10.23 -0.70 -14.00
CA VAL A 161 -10.62 0.40 -14.89
C VAL A 161 -12.11 0.74 -14.73
N ILE A 162 -13.00 -0.25 -14.61
CA ILE A 162 -14.43 -0.01 -14.32
C ILE A 162 -14.61 0.66 -12.95
N ASP A 163 -13.87 0.23 -11.92
CA ASP A 163 -13.90 0.85 -10.59
C ASP A 163 -13.36 2.29 -10.58
N ALA A 164 -12.30 2.56 -11.33
CA ALA A 164 -11.75 3.92 -11.47
C ALA A 164 -12.68 4.84 -12.28
N LEU A 165 -13.38 4.30 -13.28
CA LEU A 165 -14.39 5.03 -14.06
C LEU A 165 -15.65 5.31 -13.23
N GLY A 166 -16.05 4.39 -12.35
CA GLY A 166 -17.14 4.62 -11.39
C GLY A 166 -16.85 5.77 -10.43
N ASP A 167 -15.60 5.90 -9.96
CA ASP A 167 -15.16 7.05 -9.15
C ASP A 167 -15.20 8.39 -9.94
N ILE A 168 -14.94 8.35 -11.25
CA ILE A 168 -14.93 9.52 -12.15
C ILE A 168 -16.36 9.97 -12.50
N GLU A 169 -17.27 9.04 -12.79
CA GLU A 169 -18.68 9.33 -13.05
C GLU A 169 -19.39 9.96 -11.83
N GLU A 170 -19.04 9.52 -10.61
CA GLU A 170 -19.58 10.08 -9.37
C GLU A 170 -18.97 11.45 -9.02
N ALA A 171 -17.75 11.72 -9.48
CA ALA A 171 -17.11 13.03 -9.37
C ALA A 171 -17.71 14.08 -10.32
N ALA A 172 -18.10 13.66 -11.53
CA ALA A 172 -18.70 14.51 -12.56
C ALA A 172 -20.13 14.98 -12.22
N ASN A 173 -20.89 14.18 -11.46
CA ASN A 173 -22.30 14.46 -11.11
C ASN A 173 -22.51 15.33 -9.85
N ARG A 174 -21.47 16.01 -9.32
CA ARG A 174 -21.55 16.77 -8.05
C ARG A 174 -21.95 18.24 -8.23
N PRO A 175 -22.92 18.76 -7.45
CA PRO A 175 -23.28 20.18 -7.46
C PRO A 175 -22.16 21.08 -6.87
N PRO A 176 -22.12 22.37 -7.24
CA PRO A 176 -20.98 23.26 -6.94
C PRO A 176 -20.83 23.58 -5.45
N ARG A 177 -19.55 23.71 -5.05
CA ARG A 177 -19.04 23.78 -3.67
C ARG A 177 -19.64 24.94 -2.85
N ARG A 178 -20.42 24.61 -1.81
CA ARG A 178 -20.60 25.42 -0.60
C ARG A 178 -19.82 24.77 0.54
N PHE A 179 -19.32 25.57 1.49
CA PHE A 179 -18.62 25.14 2.72
C PHE A 179 -19.23 23.82 3.26
N GLN A 180 -18.57 22.70 2.98
CA GLN A 180 -19.11 21.36 3.20
C GLN A 180 -18.60 20.83 4.54
N ARG A 181 -19.54 20.35 5.35
CA ARG A 181 -19.34 19.57 6.58
C ARG A 181 -18.31 18.46 6.31
N ARG A 182 -17.39 18.14 7.25
CA ARG A 182 -16.53 16.94 7.17
C ARG A 182 -17.44 15.72 6.96
N GLU A 183 -17.46 15.16 5.75
CA GLU A 183 -18.13 13.89 5.47
C GLU A 183 -17.36 12.78 6.21
N SER A 184 -18.03 11.84 6.86
CA SER A 184 -17.36 10.77 7.61
C SER A 184 -16.82 9.72 6.63
N ALA A 185 -15.65 9.14 6.90
CA ALA A 185 -15.16 8.02 6.10
C ALA A 185 -16.11 6.83 6.14
N PHE A 186 -16.95 6.72 7.18
CA PHE A 186 -17.96 5.67 7.31
C PHE A 186 -19.15 5.82 6.35
N ASP A 187 -19.29 6.98 5.71
CA ASP A 187 -20.30 7.24 4.69
C ASP A 187 -19.95 6.59 3.34
N LEU A 188 -18.68 6.20 3.13
CA LEU A 188 -18.23 5.50 1.93
C LEU A 188 -18.92 4.14 1.76
N PRO A 189 -19.19 3.65 0.54
CA PRO A 189 -19.64 2.27 0.33
C PRO A 189 -18.67 1.23 0.94
N ASP A 190 -19.20 0.10 1.42
CA ASP A 190 -18.40 -0.89 2.16
C ASP A 190 -17.20 -1.43 1.37
N HIS A 191 -17.38 -1.67 0.06
CA HIS A 191 -16.30 -2.14 -0.81
C HIS A 191 -15.16 -1.10 -0.91
N ARG A 192 -15.49 0.20 -1.05
CA ARG A 192 -14.53 1.31 -1.04
C ARG A 192 -13.82 1.41 0.30
N PHE A 193 -14.57 1.30 1.39
CA PHE A 193 -14.02 1.37 2.74
C PHE A 193 -12.99 0.26 2.98
N VAL A 194 -13.33 -0.99 2.64
CA VAL A 194 -12.40 -2.12 2.76
C VAL A 194 -11.19 -1.94 1.86
N LYS A 195 -11.35 -1.43 0.63
CA LYS A 195 -10.23 -1.13 -0.26
C LYS A 195 -9.28 -0.09 0.35
N MET A 196 -9.82 0.97 0.95
CA MET A 196 -9.05 2.07 1.51
C MET A 196 -8.35 1.73 2.83
N PHE A 197 -9.01 0.97 3.72
CA PHE A 197 -8.55 0.72 5.09
C PHE A 197 -8.18 -0.74 5.37
N ARG A 198 -8.37 -1.66 4.41
CA ARG A 198 -8.17 -3.12 4.51
C ARG A 198 -9.01 -3.83 5.58
N LEU A 199 -9.90 -3.10 6.24
CA LEU A 199 -10.79 -3.57 7.31
C LEU A 199 -12.23 -3.19 7.00
N THR A 200 -13.18 -3.96 7.57
CA THR A 200 -14.61 -3.67 7.47
C THR A 200 -14.98 -2.52 8.43
N LYS A 201 -16.06 -1.78 8.11
CA LYS A 201 -16.52 -0.69 9.00
C LYS A 201 -16.81 -1.16 10.44
N PRO A 202 -17.46 -2.31 10.69
CA PRO A 202 -17.66 -2.79 12.06
C PRO A 202 -16.34 -3.01 12.81
N LEU A 203 -15.33 -3.61 12.15
CA LEU A 203 -14.02 -3.84 12.76
C LEU A 203 -13.29 -2.53 13.07
N VAL A 204 -13.39 -1.53 12.18
CA VAL A 204 -12.77 -0.23 12.44
C VAL A 204 -13.47 0.50 13.60
N ARG A 205 -14.79 0.39 13.74
CA ARG A 205 -15.51 0.95 14.91
C ARG A 205 -15.09 0.29 16.21
N GLU A 206 -15.04 -1.04 16.24
CA GLU A 206 -14.55 -1.81 17.40
C GLU A 206 -13.11 -1.43 17.75
N LEU A 207 -12.26 -1.22 16.74
CA LEU A 207 -10.89 -0.79 16.93
C LEU A 207 -10.80 0.62 17.52
N ILE A 208 -11.58 1.57 17.01
CA ILE A 208 -11.65 2.94 17.53
C ILE A 208 -12.10 2.92 19.00
N GLU A 209 -13.17 2.19 19.33
CA GLU A 209 -13.67 2.05 20.71
C GLU A 209 -12.59 1.45 21.63
N THR A 210 -11.86 0.44 21.15
CA THR A 210 -10.78 -0.18 21.91
C THR A 210 -9.63 0.79 22.17
N LEU A 211 -9.17 1.51 21.14
CA LEU A 211 -8.03 2.43 21.23
C LEU A 211 -8.37 3.73 21.97
N GLN A 212 -9.63 4.15 21.96
CA GLN A 212 -10.10 5.34 22.69
C GLN A 212 -9.83 5.26 24.20
N LEU A 213 -9.73 4.05 24.76
CA LEU A 213 -9.41 3.85 26.19
C LEU A 213 -7.93 4.12 26.52
N PHE A 214 -7.06 4.13 25.52
CA PHE A 214 -5.60 4.25 25.68
C PHE A 214 -5.03 5.53 25.08
N ILE A 215 -5.72 6.12 24.09
CA ILE A 215 -5.32 7.37 23.44
C ILE A 215 -5.78 8.56 24.30
N VAL A 216 -4.85 9.47 24.60
CA VAL A 216 -5.15 10.65 25.41
C VAL A 216 -6.17 11.54 24.67
N PRO A 217 -7.29 11.91 25.31
CA PRO A 217 -8.29 12.76 24.67
C PRO A 217 -7.71 14.13 24.32
N PRO A 218 -8.18 14.75 23.23
CA PRO A 218 -7.66 16.02 22.75
C PRO A 218 -7.78 17.11 23.83
N SER A 219 -6.65 17.69 24.22
CA SER A 219 -6.59 18.78 25.22
C SER A 219 -6.88 20.17 24.63
N ARG A 220 -6.93 20.27 23.30
CA ARG A 220 -7.18 21.50 22.53
C ARG A 220 -8.19 21.22 21.43
N THR A 221 -8.99 22.21 21.08
CA THR A 221 -9.98 22.14 20.00
C THR A 221 -9.38 21.88 18.61
N SER A 222 -8.09 22.15 18.41
CA SER A 222 -7.36 21.85 17.17
C SER A 222 -6.77 20.43 17.12
N ALA A 223 -6.82 19.66 18.22
CA ALA A 223 -6.29 18.32 18.25
C ALA A 223 -7.26 17.34 17.54
N LEU A 224 -6.67 16.37 16.84
CA LEU A 224 -7.43 15.37 16.08
C LEU A 224 -8.12 14.39 17.03
N ASP A 225 -9.34 14.00 16.69
CA ASP A 225 -10.08 12.98 17.42
C ASP A 225 -9.51 11.58 17.15
N VAL A 226 -9.89 10.63 18.00
CA VAL A 226 -9.39 9.24 17.92
C VAL A 226 -9.77 8.59 16.59
N GLU A 227 -10.99 8.83 16.10
CA GLU A 227 -11.45 8.33 14.80
C GLU A 227 -10.51 8.78 13.67
N THR A 228 -10.20 10.08 13.58
CA THR A 228 -9.30 10.60 12.55
C THR A 228 -7.92 9.99 12.69
N LYS A 229 -7.37 9.91 13.92
CA LYS A 229 -6.05 9.30 14.16
C LYS A 229 -5.99 7.86 13.65
N VAL A 230 -6.99 7.04 14.01
CA VAL A 230 -7.05 5.62 13.63
C VAL A 230 -7.21 5.46 12.12
N LEU A 231 -8.13 6.19 11.51
CA LEU A 231 -8.38 6.08 10.06
C LEU A 231 -7.16 6.55 9.24
N THR A 232 -6.49 7.62 9.67
CA THR A 232 -5.22 8.06 9.06
C THR A 232 -4.17 6.95 9.12
N THR A 233 -4.00 6.32 10.28
CA THR A 233 -3.00 5.26 10.45
C THR A 233 -3.35 4.00 9.64
N LEU A 234 -4.61 3.58 9.62
CA LEU A 234 -5.06 2.46 8.80
C LEU A 234 -4.88 2.72 7.30
N ARG A 235 -5.13 3.96 6.86
CA ARG A 235 -4.89 4.35 5.46
C ARG A 235 -3.41 4.21 5.11
N PHE A 236 -2.52 4.66 6.00
CA PHE A 236 -1.07 4.52 5.81
C PHE A 236 -0.64 3.05 5.73
N TYR A 237 -1.14 2.18 6.62
CA TYR A 237 -0.85 0.74 6.54
C TYR A 237 -1.35 0.10 5.24
N ALA A 238 -2.44 0.60 4.67
CA ALA A 238 -3.04 0.09 3.45
C ALA A 238 -2.32 0.52 2.16
N SER A 239 -1.74 1.72 2.14
CA SER A 239 -1.09 2.31 0.95
C SER A 239 0.44 2.35 0.99
N GLY A 240 1.04 2.34 2.18
CA GLY A 240 2.47 2.57 2.37
C GLY A 240 2.91 4.00 2.07
N SER A 241 1.98 4.95 1.87
CA SER A 241 2.28 6.34 1.52
C SER A 241 1.64 7.33 2.49
N TYR A 242 2.40 8.36 2.85
CA TYR A 242 1.89 9.54 3.55
C TYR A 242 1.07 10.46 2.64
N GLN A 243 1.25 10.35 1.32
CA GLN A 243 0.45 11.07 0.35
C GLN A 243 -0.94 10.42 0.31
N LEU A 244 -1.89 11.11 0.94
CA LEU A 244 -3.30 10.79 0.89
C LEU A 244 -3.79 11.15 -0.50
N ASP A 245 -4.29 10.17 -1.27
CA ASP A 245 -4.77 10.35 -2.65
C ASP A 245 -5.57 11.65 -2.81
N THR A 246 -5.10 12.49 -3.72
CA THR A 246 -5.56 13.86 -3.98
C THR A 246 -7.01 13.98 -4.49
N ALA A 247 -7.72 12.87 -4.71
CA ALA A 247 -9.16 12.82 -4.97
C ALA A 247 -10.00 12.32 -3.77
N SER A 248 -9.44 11.47 -2.90
CA SER A 248 -10.08 10.90 -1.70
C SER A 248 -9.96 11.82 -0.47
N ASN A 249 -9.25 12.95 -0.63
CA ASN A 249 -8.83 13.88 0.41
C ASN A 249 -9.93 14.69 1.11
N LYS A 250 -11.22 14.45 0.85
CA LYS A 250 -12.28 15.11 1.64
C LYS A 250 -12.26 14.72 3.13
N HIS A 251 -11.79 13.51 3.45
CA HIS A 251 -11.88 12.97 4.81
C HIS A 251 -10.65 13.29 5.69
N PHE A 252 -9.48 13.57 5.10
CA PHE A 252 -8.21 13.66 5.83
C PHE A 252 -7.29 14.80 5.32
N CYS A 253 -7.77 16.04 5.21
CA CYS A 253 -6.86 17.18 5.00
C CYS A 253 -5.97 17.37 6.25
N MET A 254 -4.76 16.82 6.26
CA MET A 254 -3.82 16.96 7.38
C MET A 254 -2.37 17.13 6.91
N MET A 255 -1.59 17.87 7.71
CA MET A 255 -0.14 18.00 7.49
C MET A 255 0.56 16.65 7.72
N GLN A 256 1.62 16.38 6.95
CA GLN A 256 2.40 15.14 7.04
C GLN A 256 2.98 14.92 8.46
N SER A 257 3.39 15.99 9.15
CA SER A 257 3.86 15.91 10.54
C SER A 257 2.75 15.45 11.50
N SER A 258 1.51 15.91 11.31
CA SER A 258 0.35 15.44 12.07
C SER A 258 0.00 14.00 11.74
N ALA A 259 0.07 13.59 10.46
CA ALA A 259 -0.15 12.21 10.06
C ALA A 259 0.90 11.27 10.69
N SER A 260 2.17 11.66 10.65
CA SER A 260 3.28 10.92 11.28
C SER A 260 3.07 10.75 12.79
N GLN A 261 2.64 11.81 13.49
CA GLN A 261 2.30 11.73 14.92
C GLN A 261 1.15 10.76 15.18
N CYS A 262 0.09 10.79 14.36
CA CYS A 262 -1.05 9.86 14.49
C CYS A 262 -0.60 8.41 14.28
N ILE A 263 0.21 8.17 13.25
CA ILE A 263 0.76 6.84 12.94
C ILE A 263 1.53 6.31 14.14
N ASN A 264 2.50 7.09 14.66
CA ASN A 264 3.29 6.67 15.81
C ASN A 264 2.41 6.40 17.04
N GLU A 265 1.52 7.33 17.41
CA GLU A 265 0.66 7.18 18.60
C GLU A 265 -0.26 5.96 18.52
N VAL A 266 -0.91 5.74 17.37
CA VAL A 266 -1.79 4.58 17.16
C VAL A 266 -0.97 3.29 17.09
N THR A 267 0.21 3.30 16.45
CA THR A 267 1.10 2.12 16.35
C THR A 267 1.58 1.69 17.73
N GLU A 268 2.06 2.63 18.55
CA GLU A 268 2.48 2.35 19.93
C GLU A 268 1.32 1.82 20.76
N THR A 269 0.13 2.40 20.61
CA THR A 269 -1.07 1.95 21.31
C THR A 269 -1.48 0.52 20.91
N LEU A 270 -1.43 0.20 19.62
CA LEU A 270 -1.71 -1.15 19.11
C LEU A 270 -0.73 -2.20 19.67
N ASN A 271 0.52 -1.81 19.91
CA ASN A 271 1.57 -2.67 20.45
C ASN A 271 1.56 -2.78 21.98
N GLN A 272 0.69 -2.06 22.70
CA GLN A 272 0.53 -2.26 24.14
C GLN A 272 -0.04 -3.65 24.44
N ASP A 273 0.49 -4.33 25.46
CA ASP A 273 0.09 -5.68 25.84
C ASP A 273 -1.42 -5.84 26.07
N ALA A 274 -2.08 -4.81 26.62
CA ALA A 274 -3.52 -4.82 26.88
C ALA A 274 -4.39 -4.81 25.60
N VAL A 275 -3.82 -4.36 24.49
CA VAL A 275 -4.45 -4.23 23.17
C VAL A 275 -4.03 -5.43 22.31
N LEU A 276 -2.74 -5.62 22.08
CA LEU A 276 -2.17 -6.68 21.25
C LEU A 276 -2.66 -8.08 21.65
N ASN A 277 -2.62 -8.40 22.96
CA ASN A 277 -3.00 -9.71 23.47
C ASN A 277 -4.51 -10.01 23.42
N ARG A 278 -5.36 -9.06 22.98
CA ARG A 278 -6.77 -9.34 22.67
C ARG A 278 -6.90 -10.16 21.40
N TRP A 279 -6.07 -9.89 20.39
CA TRP A 279 -6.17 -10.52 19.07
C TRP A 279 -5.04 -11.51 18.78
N ILE A 280 -3.79 -11.16 19.14
CA ILE A 280 -2.62 -12.00 18.93
C ILE A 280 -2.19 -12.58 20.26
N ARG A 281 -2.48 -13.86 20.47
CA ARG A 281 -2.05 -14.59 21.67
C ARG A 281 -1.90 -16.07 21.37
N PHE A 282 -0.84 -16.64 21.92
CA PHE A 282 -0.66 -18.09 21.93
C PHE A 282 -1.58 -18.73 22.99
N PRO A 283 -2.05 -19.98 22.80
CA PRO A 283 -2.92 -20.67 23.74
C PRO A 283 -2.43 -20.63 25.18
N ARG A 284 -3.34 -20.29 26.12
CA ARG A 284 -2.98 -20.10 27.54
C ARG A 284 -3.27 -21.30 28.43
N ASN A 285 -4.06 -22.24 27.93
CA ASN A 285 -4.50 -23.41 28.69
C ASN A 285 -4.64 -24.62 27.78
N MET A 286 -4.78 -25.79 28.40
CA MET A 286 -4.86 -27.07 27.69
C MET A 286 -6.11 -27.17 26.81
N ASN A 287 -7.23 -26.55 27.20
CA ASN A 287 -8.46 -26.61 26.41
C ASN A 287 -8.28 -25.91 25.06
N GLU A 288 -7.71 -24.70 25.04
CA GLU A 288 -7.39 -23.98 23.80
C GLU A 288 -6.41 -24.76 22.90
N LEU A 289 -5.42 -25.44 23.48
CA LEU A 289 -4.51 -26.31 22.73
C LEU A 289 -5.24 -27.53 22.13
N HIS A 290 -6.13 -28.14 22.91
CA HIS A 290 -6.94 -29.27 22.46
C HIS A 290 -7.88 -28.88 21.31
N ASP A 291 -8.51 -27.72 21.41
CA ASP A 291 -9.38 -27.17 20.38
C ASP A 291 -8.59 -26.95 19.09
N LEU A 292 -7.45 -26.25 19.14
CA LEU A 292 -6.62 -26.02 17.96
C LEU A 292 -6.21 -27.34 17.29
N ARG A 293 -5.73 -28.30 18.09
CA ARG A 293 -5.36 -29.62 17.61
C ARG A 293 -6.51 -30.33 16.89
N GLN A 294 -7.71 -30.29 17.48
CA GLN A 294 -8.88 -30.92 16.91
C GLN A 294 -9.26 -30.27 15.57
N HIS A 295 -9.25 -28.94 15.49
CA HIS A 295 -9.58 -28.24 14.27
C HIS A 295 -8.55 -28.45 13.15
N PHE A 296 -7.25 -28.51 13.48
CA PHE A 296 -6.21 -28.87 12.52
C PHE A 296 -6.42 -30.28 11.96
N TYR A 297 -6.71 -31.25 12.83
CA TYR A 297 -6.97 -32.62 12.40
C TYR A 297 -8.24 -32.73 11.54
N GLN A 298 -9.33 -32.10 11.95
CA GLN A 298 -10.59 -32.12 11.20
C GLN A 298 -10.46 -31.46 9.82
N ARG A 299 -9.72 -30.36 9.72
CA ARG A 299 -9.62 -29.58 8.48
C ARG A 299 -8.56 -30.10 7.52
N TYR A 300 -7.44 -30.60 8.04
CA TYR A 300 -6.27 -30.93 7.22
C TYR A 300 -5.72 -32.35 7.45
N GLY A 301 -6.25 -33.10 8.42
CA GLY A 301 -5.82 -34.47 8.71
C GLY A 301 -4.48 -34.59 9.47
N PHE A 302 -3.90 -33.48 9.94
CA PHE A 302 -2.63 -33.50 10.68
C PHE A 302 -2.86 -33.73 12.19
N PRO A 303 -2.47 -34.89 12.75
CA PRO A 303 -2.66 -35.17 14.17
C PRO A 303 -1.66 -34.38 15.02
N GLY A 304 -2.11 -33.85 16.16
CA GLY A 304 -1.24 -33.20 17.13
C GLY A 304 -0.83 -31.75 16.80
N VAL A 305 -1.08 -31.25 15.59
CA VAL A 305 -0.66 -29.90 15.18
C VAL A 305 -1.53 -28.83 15.82
N ILE A 306 -0.92 -27.83 16.45
CA ILE A 306 -1.60 -26.68 17.09
C ILE A 306 -1.35 -25.35 16.38
N GLY A 307 -0.46 -25.33 15.39
CA GLY A 307 -0.14 -24.14 14.62
C GLY A 307 0.90 -24.42 13.55
N CYS A 308 0.92 -23.57 12.53
CA CYS A 308 1.98 -23.54 11.54
C CYS A 308 2.94 -22.40 11.87
N ILE A 309 4.24 -22.65 11.80
CA ILE A 309 5.31 -21.68 12.05
C ILE A 309 6.13 -21.49 10.79
N ASP A 310 6.40 -20.23 10.45
CA ASP A 310 7.23 -19.87 9.30
C ASP A 310 7.90 -18.51 9.54
N CYS A 311 8.98 -18.24 8.81
CA CYS A 311 9.68 -16.96 8.81
C CYS A 311 9.48 -16.25 7.46
N THR A 312 9.12 -14.96 7.51
CA THR A 312 8.91 -14.13 6.32
C THR A 312 9.76 -12.88 6.37
N HIS A 313 10.33 -12.52 5.21
CA HIS A 313 11.10 -11.29 5.07
C HIS A 313 10.18 -10.11 4.76
N ILE A 314 10.07 -9.18 5.70
CA ILE A 314 9.38 -7.90 5.49
C ILE A 314 10.41 -6.90 4.99
N ALA A 315 10.27 -6.47 3.73
CA ALA A 315 11.17 -5.50 3.12
C ALA A 315 11.14 -4.16 3.88
N ILE A 316 12.31 -3.55 4.04
CA ILE A 316 12.44 -2.25 4.70
C ILE A 316 13.26 -1.30 3.83
N VAL A 317 13.12 0.00 4.10
CA VAL A 317 14.10 0.98 3.61
C VAL A 317 15.43 0.70 4.31
N ALA A 318 16.53 0.73 3.54
CA ALA A 318 17.86 0.49 4.06
C ALA A 318 18.15 1.43 5.26
N PRO A 319 18.69 0.90 6.38
CA PRO A 319 19.21 1.73 7.45
C PRO A 319 20.31 2.67 6.92
N LYS A 320 20.56 3.76 7.65
CA LYS A 320 21.65 4.68 7.31
C LYS A 320 23.00 3.96 7.48
N GLU A 321 23.92 4.13 6.52
CA GLU A 321 25.23 3.46 6.53
C GLU A 321 26.03 3.66 7.83
N ASN A 322 25.86 4.82 8.47
CA ASN A 322 26.59 5.21 9.69
C ASN A 322 25.79 4.99 10.99
N ASP A 323 24.71 4.21 10.97
CA ASP A 323 23.95 3.89 12.18
C ASP A 323 24.68 2.82 13.00
N ALA A 324 25.28 3.23 14.12
CA ALA A 324 26.03 2.34 15.01
C ALA A 324 25.14 1.31 15.72
N LEU A 325 23.85 1.60 15.91
CA LEU A 325 22.91 0.71 16.57
C LEU A 325 22.25 -0.25 15.58
N HIS A 326 22.08 0.18 14.33
CA HIS A 326 21.46 -0.58 13.26
C HIS A 326 22.32 -0.61 11.99
N PRO A 327 23.48 -1.31 11.99
CA PRO A 327 24.33 -1.40 10.83
C PRO A 327 23.57 -1.90 9.60
N GLU A 328 23.71 -1.25 8.45
CA GLU A 328 22.92 -1.55 7.26
C GLU A 328 23.10 -3.02 6.78
N HIS A 329 24.33 -3.52 6.76
CA HIS A 329 24.67 -4.86 6.25
C HIS A 329 23.98 -6.02 6.98
N ILE A 330 23.61 -5.88 8.27
CA ILE A 330 22.93 -6.98 8.99
C ILE A 330 21.47 -7.16 8.53
N TYR A 331 20.87 -6.16 7.88
CA TYR A 331 19.51 -6.25 7.37
C TYR A 331 19.41 -6.85 5.97
N ILE A 332 20.55 -7.10 5.30
CA ILE A 332 20.57 -7.71 3.97
C ILE A 332 20.32 -9.23 4.09
N ASN A 333 19.28 -9.72 3.41
CA ASN A 333 18.94 -11.15 3.42
C ASN A 333 19.65 -11.94 2.31
N ARG A 334 19.42 -13.27 2.29
CA ARG A 334 19.95 -14.19 1.27
C ARG A 334 19.53 -13.89 -0.17
N LYS A 335 18.47 -13.10 -0.38
CA LYS A 335 17.98 -12.63 -1.69
C LYS A 335 18.52 -11.23 -2.03
N ASN A 336 19.48 -10.72 -1.26
CA ASN A 336 20.20 -9.49 -1.48
C ASN A 336 19.34 -8.21 -1.43
N TYR A 337 18.39 -8.15 -0.50
CA TYR A 337 17.65 -6.92 -0.17
C TYR A 337 17.48 -6.73 1.34
N HIS A 338 17.26 -5.48 1.77
CA HIS A 338 17.06 -5.11 3.17
C HIS A 338 15.70 -5.57 3.68
N SER A 339 15.68 -6.28 4.80
CA SER A 339 14.46 -6.79 5.40
C SER A 339 14.59 -7.00 6.90
N ILE A 340 13.45 -7.14 7.57
CA ILE A 340 13.32 -7.76 8.89
C ILE A 340 12.85 -9.19 8.66
N ASN A 341 13.50 -10.17 9.30
CA ASN A 341 13.05 -11.55 9.26
C ASN A 341 12.05 -11.78 10.41
N VAL A 342 10.79 -12.00 10.07
CA VAL A 342 9.66 -12.06 11.01
C VAL A 342 9.17 -13.50 11.11
N GLN A 343 9.29 -14.09 12.29
CA GLN A 343 8.64 -15.37 12.59
C GLN A 343 7.17 -15.13 12.92
N LEU A 344 6.30 -15.95 12.32
CA LEU A 344 4.87 -15.96 12.57
C LEU A 344 4.44 -17.38 12.97
N ILE A 345 3.49 -17.46 13.89
CA ILE A 345 2.75 -18.69 14.15
C ILE A 345 1.27 -18.42 13.88
N CYS A 346 0.62 -19.25 13.07
CA CYS A 346 -0.80 -19.12 12.76
C CYS A 346 -1.59 -20.42 13.00
N ASP A 347 -2.89 -20.28 13.21
CA ASP A 347 -3.82 -21.40 13.34
C ASP A 347 -4.35 -21.90 11.99
N HIS A 348 -5.24 -22.89 12.06
CA HIS A 348 -5.88 -23.52 10.90
C HIS A 348 -6.75 -22.57 10.04
N ASN A 349 -7.10 -21.39 10.58
CA ASN A 349 -7.89 -20.34 9.95
C ASN A 349 -7.03 -19.12 9.56
N LEU A 350 -5.70 -19.26 9.54
CA LEU A 350 -4.75 -18.19 9.24
C LEU A 350 -4.76 -17.06 10.29
N LYS A 351 -5.33 -17.30 11.48
CA LYS A 351 -5.25 -16.33 12.58
C LYS A 351 -3.85 -16.38 13.18
N ILE A 352 -3.21 -15.21 13.28
CA ILE A 352 -1.88 -15.08 13.88
C ILE A 352 -1.99 -15.28 15.40
N LEU A 353 -1.24 -16.26 15.91
CA LEU A 353 -1.14 -16.60 17.33
C LEU A 353 0.10 -15.98 17.98
N ASN A 354 1.18 -15.81 17.22
CA ASN A 354 2.42 -15.21 17.71
C ASN A 354 3.18 -14.52 16.57
N VAL A 355 3.90 -13.45 16.90
CA VAL A 355 4.76 -12.68 16.01
C VAL A 355 6.09 -12.40 16.71
N ASN A 356 7.20 -12.58 15.99
CA ASN A 356 8.53 -12.17 16.44
C ASN A 356 9.26 -11.45 15.31
N ALA A 357 9.24 -10.11 15.37
CA ALA A 357 9.80 -9.20 14.36
C ALA A 357 11.12 -8.53 14.81
N ARG A 358 11.89 -9.19 15.69
CA ARG A 358 13.07 -8.59 16.35
C ARG A 358 14.37 -8.77 15.57
N TYR A 359 14.36 -9.54 14.49
CA TYR A 359 15.58 -10.00 13.84
C TYR A 359 15.81 -9.36 12.48
N PRO A 360 17.04 -8.94 12.19
CA PRO A 360 17.36 -8.36 10.90
C PRO A 360 17.42 -9.45 9.82
N GLY A 361 17.30 -9.05 8.55
CA GLY A 361 17.12 -9.93 7.41
C GLY A 361 18.24 -10.94 7.15
N SER A 362 19.44 -10.75 7.69
CA SER A 362 20.52 -11.74 7.61
C SER A 362 20.34 -12.94 8.55
N THR A 363 19.41 -12.86 9.51
CA THR A 363 19.25 -13.88 10.57
C THR A 363 18.57 -15.12 10.03
N HIS A 364 19.11 -16.30 10.37
CA HIS A 364 18.57 -17.60 9.99
C HIS A 364 17.35 -18.01 10.84
N ASP A 365 16.35 -18.63 10.21
CA ASP A 365 15.06 -18.99 10.82
C ASP A 365 15.21 -19.87 12.07
N ALA A 366 16.10 -20.88 12.01
CA ALA A 366 16.42 -21.72 13.16
C ALA A 366 16.96 -20.93 14.38
N TYR A 367 17.73 -19.87 14.16
CA TYR A 367 18.21 -19.01 15.24
C TYR A 367 17.05 -18.20 15.85
N ILE A 368 16.13 -17.70 15.02
CA ILE A 368 14.93 -17.00 15.46
C ILE A 368 14.04 -17.93 16.30
N TRP A 369 13.86 -19.18 15.87
CA TRP A 369 13.12 -20.18 16.63
C TRP A 369 13.77 -20.51 17.98
N HIS A 370 15.10 -20.71 18.00
CA HIS A 370 15.81 -21.01 19.25
C HIS A 370 15.70 -19.89 20.29
N ASN A 371 15.51 -18.65 19.84
CA ASN A 371 15.34 -17.48 20.71
C ASN A 371 13.86 -17.02 20.82
N SER A 372 12.92 -17.83 20.35
CA SER A 372 11.49 -17.54 20.44
C SER A 372 10.97 -17.79 21.85
N ALA A 373 10.08 -16.93 22.34
CA ALA A 373 9.40 -17.14 23.63
C ALA A 373 8.48 -18.39 23.63
N ILE A 374 8.10 -18.87 22.44
CA ILE A 374 7.21 -20.03 22.27
C ILE A 374 7.96 -21.36 22.33
N GLN A 375 9.24 -21.39 21.93
CA GLN A 375 10.06 -22.60 21.94
C GLN A 375 10.10 -23.29 23.31
N PRO A 376 10.44 -22.62 24.43
CA PRO A 376 10.52 -23.29 25.73
C PRO A 376 9.14 -23.71 26.24
N LEU A 377 8.07 -23.03 25.82
CA LEU A 377 6.69 -23.40 26.17
C LEU A 377 6.31 -24.74 25.52
N VAL A 378 6.49 -24.86 24.20
CA VAL A 378 6.16 -26.07 23.44
C VAL A 378 7.02 -27.25 23.89
N GLU A 379 8.32 -27.00 24.16
CA GLU A 379 9.21 -28.02 24.68
C GLU A 379 8.77 -28.53 26.07
N ASN A 380 8.34 -27.64 26.95
CA ASN A 380 7.81 -28.03 28.27
C ASN A 380 6.51 -28.83 28.17
N ILE A 381 5.62 -28.48 27.24
CA ILE A 381 4.38 -29.22 26.99
C ILE A 381 4.71 -30.64 26.53
N TYR A 382 5.64 -30.77 25.58
CA TYR A 382 6.09 -32.06 25.06
C TYR A 382 6.69 -32.95 26.16
N ARG A 383 7.59 -32.40 26.98
CA ARG A 383 8.25 -33.16 28.07
C ARG A 383 7.28 -33.65 29.15
N ARG A 384 6.21 -32.90 29.42
CA ARG A 384 5.24 -33.22 30.49
C ARG A 384 4.18 -34.23 30.09
N ASN A 385 3.92 -34.45 28.79
CA ASN A 385 2.75 -35.21 28.35
C ASN A 385 3.06 -36.13 27.16
N GLN A 386 3.80 -37.22 27.40
CA GLN A 386 4.25 -38.14 26.36
C GLN A 386 3.12 -38.79 25.53
N ASN A 387 1.91 -38.89 26.09
CA ASN A 387 0.75 -39.51 25.44
C ASN A 387 -0.19 -38.50 24.73
N ASN A 388 0.06 -37.20 24.86
CA ASN A 388 -0.83 -36.15 24.37
C ASN A 388 0.00 -35.05 23.71
N LEU A 389 0.49 -35.35 22.51
CA LEU A 389 1.51 -34.58 21.83
C LEU A 389 0.91 -33.37 21.11
N PHE A 390 1.54 -32.22 21.30
CA PHE A 390 1.21 -30.96 20.64
C PHE A 390 2.42 -30.47 19.85
N TYR A 391 2.21 -30.16 18.57
CA TYR A 391 3.27 -29.85 17.63
C TYR A 391 3.01 -28.54 16.90
N LEU A 392 4.09 -27.83 16.60
CA LEU A 392 4.09 -26.80 15.56
C LEU A 392 4.59 -27.43 14.26
N LEU A 393 3.93 -27.11 13.16
CA LEU A 393 4.35 -27.52 11.82
C LEU A 393 5.15 -26.39 11.18
N GLY A 394 6.42 -26.61 10.87
CA GLY A 394 7.29 -25.68 10.15
C GLY A 394 8.13 -26.42 9.10
N ASP A 395 8.87 -25.67 8.30
CA ASP A 395 9.75 -26.16 7.24
C ASP A 395 11.14 -26.64 7.72
#